data_AF-A0A4Y7K2Z6-F1
#
_entry.id   AF-A0A4Y7K2Z6-F1
#
_cell.length_a   1.000
_cell.length_b   1.000
_cell.length_c   1.000
_cell.angle_alpha   90.00
_cell.angle_beta   90.00
_cell.angle_gamma   90.00
#
_symmetry.space_group_name_H-M   'P 1'
#
loop_
_entity.id
_entity.type
_entity.pdbx_description
1 polymer ?
#
loop_
_entity_poly.entity_id
_entity_poly.type
_entity_poly.pdbx_seq_one_letter_code
_entity_poly.pdbx_strand_id
1 'polypeptide(L)'
;MTVLLDELIRSLEIWLKLIKDKKPNVNPNLDPVLLVPGIAGSILNSVDENGAQERIWVRFLGADREFRNKLWSMFNPSTGETLSLDRNSKIVVPEDRYGLYAIDCLDPDLIVGRDFVCYFHAMIVEMLKWGFEEGKTLFGFGYDFRQSNRLQATMDRFAARLESVYSASGGKKITIISHSMGGLLVKCFMSLHSNIFEKYVKNWIAIAAPFRGAPGYITTSLLNGMSFVEGWEQNFFISKWSMQQLLIECPSIYELMACPNFDWQCHPLLEIWKEKHDSNGNPKVMLESYKPAEAIYIMKEALSSNTVNYNGVDVTVPFNLDILKWANETQKVLSSAKVPTQCKFYNIYGTSNDTPHSVCYGSEQTPITDLHQILPLKGKYVCVDGDGTVPVESAKADGLNAEARVGVPGEHRGIICDRHVFRILKHWLKAGDLDPFYNPLNDYVILPTAFEIEKKLHLQEDIQGGGGLPKVVVTSLKEEWEIIPKDYDSIQDEEDIQGVTTSENEAPLLKASLSVSHVGLKEVKQNHVELRGGGGGALSVVCTSTATAMAN
;
A
#
# COMPACT_ATOMS: atom_id res chain seq x y z
N MET A 1 47.76 22.21 -14.43
CA MET A 1 46.87 21.90 -13.27
C MET A 1 45.76 22.93 -13.12
N THR A 2 46.06 24.23 -13.21
CA THR A 2 45.06 25.32 -13.15
C THR A 2 44.04 25.32 -14.30
N VAL A 3 44.46 25.05 -15.54
CA VAL A 3 43.57 25.00 -16.72
C VAL A 3 42.51 23.87 -16.64
N LEU A 4 42.88 22.74 -16.02
CA LEU A 4 42.01 21.57 -15.87
C LEU A 4 40.95 21.76 -14.76
N LEU A 5 41.25 22.61 -13.77
CA LEU A 5 40.31 22.95 -12.70
C LEU A 5 39.27 23.95 -13.21
N ASP A 6 39.68 24.92 -14.03
CA ASP A 6 38.78 25.91 -14.63
C ASP A 6 37.79 25.28 -15.64
N GLU A 7 38.23 24.29 -16.43
CA GLU A 7 37.33 23.53 -17.31
C GLU A 7 36.32 22.70 -16.51
N LEU A 8 36.76 22.07 -15.42
CA LEU A 8 35.90 21.24 -14.57
C LEU A 8 34.86 22.09 -13.81
N ILE A 9 35.26 23.28 -13.36
CA ILE A 9 34.35 24.28 -12.78
C ILE A 9 33.34 24.78 -13.82
N ARG A 10 33.77 25.09 -15.05
CA ARG A 10 32.86 25.49 -16.14
C ARG A 10 31.87 24.38 -16.52
N SER A 11 32.33 23.13 -16.61
CA SER A 11 31.46 21.98 -16.87
C SER A 11 30.44 21.77 -15.74
N LEU A 12 30.85 21.94 -14.47
CA LEU A 12 29.95 21.92 -13.33
C LEU A 12 28.95 23.08 -13.35
N GLU A 13 29.37 24.29 -13.70
CA GLU A 13 28.48 25.45 -13.84
C GLU A 13 27.47 25.29 -14.97
N ILE A 14 27.87 24.74 -16.12
CA ILE A 14 26.98 24.43 -17.24
C ILE A 14 26.00 23.32 -16.85
N TRP A 15 26.46 22.28 -16.15
CA TRP A 15 25.62 21.21 -15.65
C TRP A 15 24.62 21.71 -14.59
N LEU A 16 25.06 22.58 -13.68
CA LEU A 16 24.21 23.25 -12.69
C LEU A 16 23.19 24.20 -13.34
N LYS A 17 23.56 24.90 -14.42
CA LYS A 17 22.62 25.73 -15.21
C LYS A 17 21.61 24.86 -15.96
N LEU A 18 22.02 23.76 -16.58
CA LEU A 18 21.12 22.80 -17.24
C LEU A 18 20.13 22.14 -16.27
N ILE A 19 20.53 21.95 -15.00
CA ILE A 19 19.64 21.48 -13.93
C ILE A 19 18.69 22.60 -13.48
N LYS A 20 19.17 23.84 -13.37
CA LYS A 20 18.34 25.02 -13.02
C LYS A 20 17.35 25.41 -14.12
N ASP A 21 17.67 25.17 -15.39
CA ASP A 21 16.88 25.62 -16.55
C ASP A 21 15.82 24.63 -17.02
N LYS A 22 15.70 23.44 -16.41
CA LYS A 22 14.50 22.60 -16.61
C LYS A 22 13.33 23.26 -15.87
N LYS A 23 12.64 24.18 -16.56
CA LYS A 23 11.29 24.61 -16.16
C LYS A 23 10.49 23.35 -15.81
N PRO A 24 9.79 23.32 -14.67
CA PRO A 24 8.95 22.18 -14.33
C PRO A 24 7.98 21.96 -15.49
N ASN A 25 7.88 20.71 -15.96
CA ASN A 25 7.04 20.34 -17.09
C ASN A 25 5.56 20.36 -16.68
N VAL A 26 5.03 21.53 -16.31
CA VAL A 26 3.69 21.68 -15.76
C VAL A 26 2.66 21.56 -16.87
N ASN A 27 1.73 20.62 -16.72
CA ASN A 27 0.58 20.48 -17.59
C ASN A 27 -0.69 20.93 -16.84
N PRO A 28 -1.19 22.17 -17.08
CA PRO A 28 -2.37 22.69 -16.40
C PRO A 28 -3.68 21.99 -16.82
N ASN A 29 -3.64 21.15 -17.87
CA ASN A 29 -4.81 20.44 -18.35
C ASN A 29 -5.11 19.15 -17.59
N LEU A 30 -4.18 18.65 -16.76
CA LEU A 30 -4.41 17.47 -15.93
C LEU A 30 -5.62 17.67 -14.99
N ASP A 31 -6.35 16.59 -14.75
CA ASP A 31 -7.37 16.55 -13.70
C ASP A 31 -6.67 16.58 -12.33
N PRO A 32 -7.21 17.31 -11.34
CA PRO A 32 -6.58 17.39 -10.03
C PRO A 32 -6.61 16.06 -9.30
N VAL A 33 -5.55 15.79 -8.53
CA VAL A 33 -5.39 14.61 -7.70
C VAL A 33 -5.34 14.99 -6.22
N LEU A 34 -6.11 14.25 -5.41
CA LEU A 34 -6.08 14.30 -3.96
C LEU A 34 -5.53 12.99 -3.39
N LEU A 35 -4.39 13.07 -2.71
CA LEU A 35 -3.75 11.93 -2.04
C LEU A 35 -4.29 11.79 -0.61
N VAL A 36 -4.73 10.58 -0.25
CA VAL A 36 -5.30 10.25 1.07
C VAL A 36 -4.50 9.11 1.71
N PRO A 37 -3.89 9.32 2.89
CA PRO A 37 -3.01 8.36 3.55
C PRO A 37 -3.75 7.23 4.26
N GLY A 38 -3.01 6.22 4.67
CA GLY A 38 -3.48 5.15 5.55
C GLY A 38 -3.37 5.48 7.04
N ILE A 39 -3.62 4.47 7.87
CA ILE A 39 -3.41 4.56 9.31
C ILE A 39 -1.95 4.92 9.60
N ALA A 40 -1.74 5.82 10.56
CA ALA A 40 -0.43 6.33 10.93
C ALA A 40 0.35 7.06 9.81
N GLY A 41 -0.26 7.27 8.64
CA GLY A 41 0.36 7.89 7.46
C GLY A 41 0.22 9.42 7.38
N SER A 42 -0.15 10.07 8.48
CA SER A 42 -0.24 11.53 8.59
C SER A 42 0.61 12.03 9.77
N ILE A 43 1.31 13.14 9.59
CA ILE A 43 1.95 13.88 10.69
C ILE A 43 0.87 14.37 11.67
N LEU A 44 1.11 14.22 12.98
CA LEU A 44 0.31 14.83 14.04
C LEU A 44 1.18 15.79 14.85
N ASN A 45 0.65 16.99 15.06
CA ASN A 45 1.21 18.00 15.94
C ASN A 45 0.35 18.14 17.20
N SER A 46 0.98 18.36 18.35
CA SER A 46 0.35 18.93 19.53
C SER A 46 0.41 20.44 19.44
N VAL A 47 -0.71 21.12 19.70
CA VAL A 47 -0.79 22.58 19.78
C VAL A 47 -1.23 22.96 21.18
N ASP A 48 -0.40 23.71 21.90
CA ASP A 48 -0.73 24.18 23.25
C ASP A 48 -1.71 25.36 23.23
N GLU A 49 -2.13 25.82 24.41
CA GLU A 49 -3.03 26.97 24.56
C GLU A 49 -2.46 28.29 24.01
N ASN A 50 -1.13 28.40 23.91
CA ASN A 50 -0.44 29.57 23.36
C ASN A 50 -0.29 29.48 21.82
N GLY A 51 -0.73 28.38 21.20
CA GLY A 51 -0.58 28.13 19.77
C GLY A 51 0.78 27.59 19.36
N ALA A 52 1.68 27.26 20.30
CA ALA A 52 2.95 26.65 20.00
C ALA A 52 2.72 25.20 19.52
N GLN A 53 3.35 24.86 18.38
CA GLN A 53 3.20 23.55 17.75
C GLN A 53 4.43 22.68 17.96
N GLU A 54 4.21 21.42 18.29
CA GLU A 54 5.25 20.39 18.39
C GLU A 54 4.82 19.15 17.59
N ARG A 55 5.72 18.60 16.76
CA ARG A 55 5.48 17.31 16.10
C ARG A 55 5.57 16.17 17.12
N ILE A 56 4.48 15.42 17.26
CA ILE A 56 4.38 14.27 18.17
C ILE A 56 4.33 12.93 17.42
N TRP A 57 3.97 12.95 16.14
CA TRP A 57 4.03 11.80 15.24
C TRP A 57 4.28 12.23 13.79
N VAL A 58 5.17 11.62 13.00
CA VAL A 58 6.23 10.70 13.42
C VAL A 58 7.40 11.53 13.92
N ARG A 59 8.07 11.08 14.99
CA ARG A 59 9.29 11.71 15.50
C ARG A 59 10.27 10.61 15.89
N PHE A 60 11.55 10.89 15.73
CA PHE A 60 12.63 10.01 16.18
C PHE A 60 13.13 10.37 17.59
N LEU A 61 13.45 11.65 17.84
CA LEU A 61 14.03 12.06 19.12
C LEU A 61 12.98 12.15 20.22
N GLY A 62 13.19 11.43 21.33
CA GLY A 62 12.27 11.44 22.48
C GLY A 62 10.87 10.90 22.15
N ALA A 63 10.76 10.08 21.11
CA ALA A 63 9.49 9.68 20.52
C ALA A 63 8.53 9.07 21.53
N ASP A 64 8.97 8.04 22.25
CA ASP A 64 8.13 7.34 23.21
C ASP A 64 7.69 8.23 24.39
N ARG A 65 8.55 9.14 24.85
CA ARG A 65 8.22 10.06 25.97
C ARG A 65 7.11 11.03 25.56
N GLU A 66 7.31 11.75 24.45
CA GLU A 66 6.32 12.76 24.03
C GLU A 66 5.04 12.11 23.51
N PHE A 67 5.14 10.93 22.89
CA PHE A 67 3.97 10.14 22.52
C PHE A 67 3.11 9.79 23.75
N ARG A 68 3.72 9.31 24.84
CA ARG A 68 2.99 9.02 26.08
C ARG A 68 2.39 10.28 26.71
N ASN A 69 3.15 11.38 26.72
CA ASN A 69 2.71 12.64 27.33
C ASN A 69 1.57 13.32 26.56
N LYS A 70 1.55 13.20 25.23
CA LYS A 70 0.69 14.05 24.37
C LYS A 70 -0.31 13.27 23.53
N LEU A 71 -0.05 12.01 23.22
CA LEU A 71 -0.87 11.24 22.27
C LEU A 71 -1.67 10.11 22.92
N TRP A 72 -1.30 9.59 24.08
CA TRP A 72 -2.18 8.70 24.84
C TRP A 72 -3.54 9.33 25.04
N SER A 73 -4.59 8.54 24.79
CA SER A 73 -5.93 9.04 24.57
C SER A 73 -6.97 8.11 25.17
N MET A 74 -8.18 8.63 25.37
CA MET A 74 -9.35 7.87 25.75
C MET A 74 -10.48 8.15 24.76
N PHE A 75 -11.23 7.12 24.40
CA PHE A 75 -12.42 7.26 23.58
C PHE A 75 -13.58 7.82 24.41
N ASN A 76 -14.27 8.82 23.87
CA ASN A 76 -15.49 9.37 24.42
C ASN A 76 -16.70 8.81 23.65
N PRO A 77 -17.49 7.88 24.22
CA PRO A 77 -18.62 7.27 23.53
C PRO A 77 -19.77 8.25 23.25
N SER A 78 -19.82 9.39 23.95
CA SER A 78 -20.87 10.41 23.75
C SER A 78 -20.63 11.21 22.46
N THR A 79 -19.36 11.45 22.11
CA THR A 79 -18.99 12.22 20.91
C THR A 79 -18.49 11.34 19.77
N GLY A 80 -18.03 10.12 20.07
CA GLY A 80 -17.36 9.25 19.11
C GLY A 80 -15.91 9.64 18.84
N GLU A 81 -15.33 10.52 19.65
CA GLU A 81 -13.97 11.05 19.48
C GLU A 81 -12.98 10.40 20.43
N THR A 82 -11.76 10.21 19.95
CA THR A 82 -10.60 9.85 20.76
C THR A 82 -9.89 11.12 21.21
N LEU A 83 -9.91 11.39 22.51
CA LEU A 83 -9.38 12.62 23.10
C LEU A 83 -8.07 12.35 23.82
N SER A 84 -7.08 13.20 23.63
CA SER A 84 -5.80 13.08 24.36
C SER A 84 -6.01 13.23 25.87
N LEU A 85 -5.23 12.48 26.65
CA LEU A 85 -5.14 12.64 28.10
C LEU A 85 -4.51 13.98 28.49
N ASP A 86 -3.70 14.59 27.61
CA ASP A 86 -3.24 15.96 27.79
C ASP A 86 -4.36 16.96 27.48
N ARG A 87 -4.84 17.63 28.53
CA ARG A 87 -5.92 18.64 28.41
C ARG A 87 -5.43 20.01 27.99
N ASN A 88 -4.12 20.25 28.06
CA ASN A 88 -3.50 21.55 27.77
C ASN A 88 -3.10 21.69 26.30
N SER A 89 -3.35 20.66 25.48
CA SER A 89 -3.05 20.70 24.07
C SER A 89 -4.12 20.03 23.22
N LYS A 90 -4.11 20.35 21.93
CA LYS A 90 -4.98 19.74 20.93
C LYS A 90 -4.13 19.09 19.85
N ILE A 91 -4.61 17.97 19.34
CA ILE A 91 -3.95 17.28 18.25
C ILE A 91 -4.46 17.85 16.93
N VAL A 92 -3.54 18.27 16.07
CA VAL A 92 -3.83 18.82 14.76
C VAL A 92 -3.00 18.13 13.70
N VAL A 93 -3.51 18.12 12.48
CA VAL A 93 -2.79 17.66 11.29
C VAL A 93 -2.35 18.90 10.51
N PRO A 94 -1.07 19.04 10.13
CA PRO A 94 -0.62 20.19 9.38
C PRO A 94 -1.25 20.22 7.98
N GLU A 95 -1.58 21.41 7.49
CA GLU A 95 -2.19 21.61 6.16
C GLU A 95 -1.23 22.25 5.15
N ASP A 96 0.03 22.43 5.55
CA ASP A 96 1.12 22.98 4.73
C ASP A 96 1.31 22.21 3.42
N ARG A 97 1.87 22.93 2.42
CA ARG A 97 2.00 22.43 1.04
C ARG A 97 0.71 21.82 0.53
N TYR A 98 -0.42 22.49 0.82
CA TYR A 98 -1.74 22.01 0.44
C TYR A 98 -1.95 20.56 0.92
N GLY A 99 -1.74 20.31 2.21
CA GLY A 99 -1.88 19.00 2.84
C GLY A 99 -0.87 17.93 2.41
N LEU A 100 0.03 18.20 1.45
CA LEU A 100 1.06 17.25 1.04
C LEU A 100 2.12 17.08 2.13
N TYR A 101 2.44 18.15 2.88
CA TYR A 101 3.45 18.08 3.93
C TYR A 101 3.14 16.99 4.97
N ALA A 102 1.86 16.85 5.36
CA ALA A 102 1.44 15.87 6.35
C ALA A 102 1.67 14.41 5.93
N ILE A 103 1.81 14.13 4.62
CA ILE A 103 1.79 12.77 4.07
C ILE A 103 3.04 12.44 3.23
N ASP A 104 3.91 13.42 2.99
CA ASP A 104 5.11 13.31 2.14
C ASP A 104 6.21 12.49 2.85
N CYS A 105 6.86 13.11 3.85
CA CYS A 105 7.90 12.51 4.68
C CYS A 105 7.49 12.71 6.14
N LEU A 106 7.20 11.61 6.86
CA LEU A 106 6.54 11.66 8.17
C LEU A 106 7.46 12.19 9.28
N ASP A 107 8.78 12.09 9.11
CA ASP A 107 9.78 12.77 9.93
C ASP A 107 10.80 13.50 9.03
N PRO A 108 10.54 14.75 8.62
CA PRO A 108 11.43 15.50 7.73
C PRO A 108 12.73 15.95 8.40
N ASP A 109 12.82 15.94 9.74
CA ASP A 109 14.02 16.37 10.48
C ASP A 109 15.08 15.27 10.53
N LEU A 110 14.73 14.04 10.12
CA LEU A 110 15.66 12.93 10.02
C LEU A 110 16.53 13.08 8.75
N ILE A 111 17.76 13.55 8.93
CA ILE A 111 18.72 13.78 7.82
C ILE A 111 19.33 12.45 7.32
N VAL A 112 19.61 11.50 8.21
CA VAL A 112 20.20 10.19 7.89
C VAL A 112 19.13 9.12 8.01
N GLY A 113 18.88 8.34 6.95
CA GLY A 113 17.81 7.33 6.93
C GLY A 113 16.42 7.89 6.61
N ARG A 114 16.35 9.10 6.03
CA ARG A 114 15.10 9.78 5.63
C ARG A 114 14.17 8.89 4.81
N ASP A 115 14.71 8.04 3.96
CA ASP A 115 13.93 7.13 3.11
C ASP A 115 13.03 6.19 3.94
N PHE A 116 13.43 5.84 5.17
CA PHE A 116 12.64 5.00 6.07
C PHE A 116 11.39 5.67 6.62
N VAL A 117 11.29 7.00 6.56
CA VAL A 117 10.15 7.79 7.05
C VAL A 117 9.39 8.50 5.92
N CYS A 118 9.88 8.40 4.68
CA CYS A 118 9.16 8.80 3.47
C CYS A 118 7.93 7.92 3.24
N TYR A 119 6.78 8.55 3.00
CA TYR A 119 5.52 7.85 2.73
C TYR A 119 5.06 8.09 1.29
N PHE A 120 4.33 9.19 1.00
CA PHE A 120 3.97 9.52 -0.40
C PHE A 120 5.10 10.18 -1.19
N HIS A 121 6.28 10.41 -0.59
CA HIS A 121 7.39 11.15 -1.20
C HIS A 121 7.68 10.73 -2.65
N ALA A 122 7.90 9.43 -2.88
CA ALA A 122 8.24 8.91 -4.20
C ALA A 122 7.11 9.16 -5.22
N MET A 123 5.85 8.96 -4.81
CA MET A 123 4.68 9.22 -5.65
C MET A 123 4.55 10.71 -5.99
N ILE A 124 4.70 11.59 -5.00
CA ILE A 124 4.67 13.05 -5.22
C ILE A 124 5.75 13.46 -6.22
N VAL A 125 6.98 12.99 -6.02
CA VAL A 125 8.11 13.28 -6.93
C VAL A 125 7.83 12.80 -8.36
N GLU A 126 7.29 11.60 -8.54
CA GLU A 126 6.94 11.09 -9.87
C GLU A 126 5.79 11.89 -10.51
N MET A 127 4.76 12.24 -9.75
CA MET A 127 3.67 13.06 -10.26
C MET A 127 4.15 14.45 -10.71
N LEU A 128 5.06 15.09 -9.98
CA LEU A 128 5.67 16.35 -10.40
C LEU A 128 6.43 16.19 -11.74
N LYS A 129 7.09 15.05 -11.97
CA LYS A 129 7.74 14.74 -13.26
C LYS A 129 6.73 14.52 -14.38
N TRP A 130 5.53 14.02 -14.09
CA TRP A 130 4.44 13.84 -15.07
C TRP A 130 3.69 15.14 -15.38
N GLY A 131 4.00 16.22 -14.65
CA GLY A 131 3.53 17.57 -14.89
C GLY A 131 2.43 18.06 -13.99
N PHE A 132 2.21 17.39 -12.86
CA PHE A 132 1.39 17.91 -11.79
C PHE A 132 2.05 19.10 -11.09
N GLU A 133 1.23 19.98 -10.50
CA GLU A 133 1.66 21.17 -9.76
C GLU A 133 0.96 21.21 -8.40
N GLU A 134 1.74 21.33 -7.32
CA GLU A 134 1.20 21.45 -5.96
C GLU A 134 0.27 22.66 -5.85
N GLY A 135 -0.90 22.47 -5.23
CA GLY A 135 -1.85 23.56 -5.02
C GLY A 135 -2.70 23.93 -6.24
N LYS A 136 -2.46 23.32 -7.41
CA LYS A 136 -3.33 23.45 -8.59
C LYS A 136 -3.86 22.12 -9.12
N THR A 137 -3.01 21.11 -9.23
CA THR A 137 -3.40 19.78 -9.72
C THR A 137 -2.96 18.66 -8.78
N LEU A 138 -2.15 18.93 -7.76
CA LEU A 138 -1.74 17.95 -6.76
C LEU A 138 -1.95 18.46 -5.34
N PHE A 139 -2.60 17.65 -4.53
CA PHE A 139 -3.06 18.00 -3.19
C PHE A 139 -2.98 16.78 -2.26
N GLY A 140 -2.75 17.02 -0.97
CA GLY A 140 -2.85 16.00 0.07
C GLY A 140 -4.04 16.23 1.00
N PHE A 141 -4.44 15.18 1.70
CA PHE A 141 -5.38 15.22 2.82
C PHE A 141 -4.90 14.34 3.97
N GLY A 142 -4.11 14.91 4.87
CA GLY A 142 -3.81 14.27 6.15
C GLY A 142 -5.01 14.32 7.10
N TYR A 143 -5.15 13.30 7.95
CA TYR A 143 -6.20 13.23 8.96
C TYR A 143 -5.70 12.55 10.24
N ASP A 144 -6.41 12.78 11.34
CA ASP A 144 -6.10 12.14 12.62
C ASP A 144 -6.49 10.66 12.55
N PHE A 145 -5.49 9.82 12.30
CA PHE A 145 -5.66 8.38 12.09
C PHE A 145 -6.13 7.64 13.34
N ARG A 146 -6.21 8.27 14.51
CA ARG A 146 -6.78 7.68 15.73
C ARG A 146 -8.29 7.59 15.66
N GLN A 147 -8.92 8.53 14.96
CA GLN A 147 -10.37 8.69 14.90
C GLN A 147 -11.03 7.66 13.99
N SER A 148 -12.35 7.51 14.14
CA SER A 148 -13.17 6.71 13.22
C SER A 148 -13.14 7.27 11.80
N ASN A 149 -13.13 6.39 10.80
CA ASN A 149 -13.21 6.73 9.38
C ASN A 149 -14.53 7.41 9.00
N ARG A 150 -15.54 7.44 9.88
CA ARG A 150 -16.82 8.15 9.71
C ARG A 150 -17.06 9.24 10.76
N LEU A 151 -16.03 9.69 11.47
CA LEU A 151 -16.18 10.80 12.42
C LEU A 151 -16.63 12.06 11.66
N GLN A 152 -17.69 12.72 12.14
CA GLN A 152 -18.30 13.85 11.45
C GLN A 152 -17.29 14.98 11.16
N ALA A 153 -16.46 15.34 12.13
CA ALA A 153 -15.43 16.38 11.97
C ALA A 153 -14.44 16.05 10.83
N THR A 154 -14.07 14.78 10.67
CA THR A 154 -13.20 14.32 9.58
C THR A 154 -13.93 14.36 8.24
N MET A 155 -15.20 13.95 8.19
CA MET A 155 -16.03 14.00 6.98
C MET A 155 -16.24 15.45 6.52
N ASP A 156 -16.52 16.37 7.44
CA ASP A 156 -16.70 17.80 7.13
C ASP A 156 -15.41 18.42 6.58
N ARG A 157 -14.26 18.11 7.20
CA ARG A 157 -12.94 18.51 6.67
C ARG A 157 -12.68 17.93 5.29
N PHE A 158 -13.04 16.68 5.04
CA PHE A 158 -12.87 16.06 3.73
C PHE A 158 -13.76 16.70 2.66
N ALA A 159 -15.03 17.01 2.99
CA ALA A 159 -15.93 17.74 2.10
C ALA A 159 -15.38 19.14 1.75
N ALA A 160 -14.94 19.90 2.76
CA ALA A 160 -14.32 21.21 2.55
C ALA A 160 -13.04 21.11 1.71
N ARG A 161 -12.27 20.03 1.89
CA ARG A 161 -11.07 19.77 1.10
C ARG A 161 -11.40 19.52 -0.38
N LEU A 162 -12.41 18.70 -0.67
CA LEU A 162 -12.84 18.45 -2.04
C LEU A 162 -13.31 19.74 -2.73
N GLU A 163 -14.08 20.57 -2.03
CA GLU A 163 -14.51 21.87 -2.57
C GLU A 163 -13.34 22.83 -2.83
N SER A 164 -12.38 22.91 -1.89
CA SER A 164 -11.17 23.71 -2.04
C SER A 164 -10.33 23.28 -3.25
N VAL A 165 -10.10 21.97 -3.40
CA VAL A 165 -9.37 21.40 -4.54
C VAL A 165 -10.10 21.68 -5.85
N TYR A 166 -11.41 21.43 -5.90
CA TYR A 166 -12.22 21.68 -7.10
C TYR A 166 -12.14 23.14 -7.55
N SER A 167 -12.20 24.07 -6.60
CA SER A 167 -12.11 25.51 -6.86
C SER A 167 -10.71 25.92 -7.32
N ALA A 168 -9.65 25.46 -6.64
CA ALA A 168 -8.25 25.73 -7.00
C ALA A 168 -7.88 25.17 -8.39
N SER A 169 -8.59 24.13 -8.82
CA SER A 169 -8.35 23.43 -10.09
C SER A 169 -9.22 23.94 -11.24
N GLY A 170 -9.86 25.10 -11.09
CA GLY A 170 -10.69 25.72 -12.12
C GLY A 170 -11.99 24.95 -12.41
N GLY A 171 -12.54 24.26 -11.41
CA GLY A 171 -13.81 23.52 -11.53
C GLY A 171 -13.68 22.13 -12.18
N LYS A 172 -12.48 21.56 -12.20
CA LYS A 172 -12.27 20.18 -12.66
C LYS A 172 -12.59 19.19 -11.54
N LYS A 173 -13.29 18.10 -11.89
CA LYS A 173 -13.53 16.98 -10.97
C LYS A 173 -12.21 16.26 -10.62
N ILE A 174 -12.16 15.72 -9.40
CA ILE A 174 -10.96 15.25 -8.72
C ILE A 174 -10.77 13.75 -8.90
N THR A 175 -9.54 13.31 -9.11
CA THR A 175 -9.16 11.91 -8.91
C THR A 175 -8.61 11.72 -7.49
N ILE A 176 -9.27 10.91 -6.68
CA ILE A 176 -8.77 10.56 -5.34
C ILE A 176 -7.85 9.35 -5.47
N ILE A 177 -6.65 9.40 -4.90
CA ILE A 177 -5.78 8.25 -4.71
C ILE A 177 -5.64 8.03 -3.22
N SER A 178 -6.16 6.91 -2.73
CA SER A 178 -6.13 6.57 -1.31
C SER A 178 -5.28 5.34 -1.07
N HIS A 179 -4.52 5.33 0.02
CA HIS A 179 -3.74 4.16 0.42
C HIS A 179 -4.26 3.56 1.73
N SER A 180 -4.26 2.22 1.83
CA SER A 180 -4.58 1.48 3.04
C SER A 180 -5.90 1.93 3.67
N MET A 181 -5.94 2.24 4.97
CA MET A 181 -7.14 2.71 5.68
C MET A 181 -7.76 3.98 5.08
N GLY A 182 -7.01 4.80 4.34
CA GLY A 182 -7.55 5.94 3.61
C GLY A 182 -8.63 5.54 2.61
N GLY A 183 -8.54 4.31 2.06
CA GLY A 183 -9.61 3.74 1.23
C GLY A 183 -10.91 3.51 1.99
N LEU A 184 -10.85 3.16 3.28
CA LEU A 184 -12.04 3.03 4.13
C LEU A 184 -12.65 4.40 4.44
N LEU A 185 -11.83 5.41 4.74
CA LEU A 185 -12.27 6.80 4.91
C LEU A 185 -13.03 7.31 3.68
N VAL A 186 -12.43 7.14 2.49
CA VAL A 186 -13.05 7.56 1.23
C VAL A 186 -14.35 6.79 0.97
N LYS A 187 -14.38 5.49 1.26
CA LYS A 187 -15.59 4.66 1.11
C LYS A 187 -16.71 5.05 2.08
N CYS A 188 -16.38 5.35 3.34
CA CYS A 188 -17.32 5.89 4.32
C CYS A 188 -17.91 7.21 3.82
N PHE A 189 -17.05 8.13 3.40
CA PHE A 189 -17.49 9.42 2.87
C PHE A 189 -18.39 9.27 1.64
N MET A 190 -18.01 8.41 0.69
CA MET A 190 -18.83 8.11 -0.50
C MET A 190 -20.21 7.57 -0.13
N SER A 191 -20.31 6.73 0.91
CA SER A 191 -21.60 6.18 1.35
C SER A 191 -22.47 7.19 2.10
N LEU A 192 -21.86 8.09 2.91
CA LEU A 192 -22.58 9.04 3.75
C LEU A 192 -22.89 10.36 3.05
N HIS A 193 -22.04 10.76 2.10
CA HIS A 193 -22.08 12.05 1.39
C HIS A 193 -22.00 11.85 -0.13
N SER A 194 -22.78 10.89 -0.65
CA SER A 194 -22.76 10.49 -2.05
C SER A 194 -22.97 11.64 -3.05
N ASN A 195 -23.84 12.60 -2.71
CA ASN A 195 -24.10 13.80 -3.50
C ASN A 195 -22.86 14.71 -3.61
N ILE A 196 -22.12 14.91 -2.52
CA ILE A 196 -20.87 15.69 -2.50
C ILE A 196 -19.79 14.95 -3.28
N PHE A 197 -19.70 13.63 -3.07
CA PHE A 197 -18.76 12.79 -3.79
C PHE A 197 -19.00 12.84 -5.30
N GLU A 198 -20.23 12.64 -5.77
CA GLU A 198 -20.57 12.70 -7.20
C GLU A 198 -20.33 14.09 -7.81
N LYS A 199 -20.56 15.16 -7.03
CA LYS A 199 -20.31 16.53 -7.47
C LYS A 199 -18.82 16.77 -7.76
N TYR A 200 -17.93 16.37 -6.85
CA TYR A 200 -16.52 16.75 -6.91
C TYR A 200 -15.59 15.68 -7.46
N VAL A 201 -15.94 14.39 -7.38
CA VAL A 201 -15.02 13.28 -7.69
C VAL A 201 -15.31 12.70 -9.08
N LYS A 202 -14.25 12.53 -9.87
CA LYS A 202 -14.25 11.87 -11.18
C LYS A 202 -13.89 10.39 -11.05
N ASN A 203 -12.75 10.13 -10.41
CA ASN A 203 -12.21 8.79 -10.25
C ASN A 203 -11.77 8.59 -8.79
N TRP A 204 -11.84 7.36 -8.31
CA TRP A 204 -11.22 6.94 -7.07
C TRP A 204 -10.36 5.71 -7.32
N ILE A 205 -9.07 5.81 -6.98
CA ILE A 205 -8.09 4.74 -7.05
C ILE A 205 -7.73 4.36 -5.62
N ALA A 206 -8.14 3.17 -5.18
CA ALA A 206 -7.73 2.60 -3.90
C ALA A 206 -6.47 1.74 -4.10
N ILE A 207 -5.47 1.94 -3.25
CA ILE A 207 -4.23 1.17 -3.22
C ILE A 207 -4.15 0.46 -1.87
N ALA A 208 -4.03 -0.87 -1.89
CA ALA A 208 -3.87 -1.73 -0.71
C ALA A 208 -4.93 -1.51 0.39
N ALA A 209 -6.17 -1.19 0.01
CA ALA A 209 -7.22 -0.87 0.98
C ALA A 209 -7.79 -2.15 1.66
N PRO A 210 -7.81 -2.24 3.00
CA PRO A 210 -8.29 -3.42 3.72
C PRO A 210 -9.82 -3.43 3.84
N PHE A 211 -10.54 -3.64 2.74
CA PHE A 211 -12.01 -3.53 2.73
C PHE A 211 -12.74 -4.46 3.69
N ARG A 212 -12.13 -5.59 4.10
CA ARG A 212 -12.65 -6.52 5.12
C ARG A 212 -11.74 -6.64 6.36
N GLY A 213 -10.78 -5.73 6.51
CA GLY A 213 -9.83 -5.70 7.61
C GLY A 213 -8.53 -6.45 7.35
N ALA A 214 -7.62 -6.40 8.33
CA ALA A 214 -6.31 -7.04 8.32
C ALA A 214 -6.19 -7.95 9.56
N PRO A 215 -6.82 -9.14 9.54
CA PRO A 215 -7.19 -9.89 10.74
C PRO A 215 -6.03 -10.21 11.70
N GLY A 216 -4.99 -10.92 11.23
CA GLY A 216 -3.89 -11.35 12.08
C GLY A 216 -3.05 -10.18 12.58
N TYR A 217 -2.81 -9.21 11.70
CA TYR A 217 -2.02 -8.01 12.02
C TYR A 217 -2.72 -7.15 13.09
N ILE A 218 -4.03 -6.91 12.94
CA ILE A 218 -4.81 -6.07 13.87
C ILE A 218 -5.06 -6.76 15.20
N THR A 219 -5.34 -8.07 15.20
CA THR A 219 -5.48 -8.86 16.43
C THR A 219 -4.21 -8.76 17.28
N THR A 220 -3.04 -8.86 16.66
CA THR A 220 -1.75 -8.74 17.35
C THR A 220 -1.47 -7.31 17.79
N SER A 221 -1.85 -6.31 16.98
CA SER A 221 -1.70 -4.90 17.34
C SER A 221 -2.50 -4.53 18.60
N LEU A 222 -3.69 -5.09 18.77
CA LEU A 222 -4.52 -4.92 19.97
C LEU A 222 -3.96 -5.67 21.19
N LEU A 223 -3.47 -6.91 21.01
CA LEU A 223 -3.03 -7.78 22.11
C LEU A 223 -1.59 -7.55 22.56
N ASN A 224 -0.68 -7.17 21.66
CA ASN A 224 0.76 -7.07 21.94
C ASN A 224 1.38 -5.74 21.52
N GLY A 225 0.59 -4.88 20.87
CA GLY A 225 1.11 -3.68 20.22
C GLY A 225 1.81 -3.96 18.91
N MET A 226 2.24 -2.89 18.26
CA MET A 226 2.95 -2.94 17.00
C MET A 226 4.13 -1.97 17.01
N SER A 227 5.14 -2.27 16.19
CA SER A 227 6.22 -1.33 15.89
C SER A 227 6.31 -1.19 14.37
N PHE A 228 6.51 0.03 13.91
CA PHE A 228 6.58 0.37 12.49
C PHE A 228 8.01 0.26 11.92
N VAL A 229 8.97 -0.17 12.75
CA VAL A 229 10.37 -0.35 12.41
C VAL A 229 10.81 -1.69 12.98
N GLU A 230 11.74 -2.40 12.32
CA GLU A 230 12.27 -3.69 12.79
C GLU A 230 13.74 -3.58 13.23
N GLY A 231 14.17 -4.44 14.14
CA GLY A 231 15.57 -4.49 14.58
C GLY A 231 15.95 -3.47 15.66
N TRP A 232 17.23 -3.11 15.72
CA TRP A 232 17.82 -2.26 16.77
C TRP A 232 17.27 -0.82 16.78
N GLU A 233 16.76 -0.37 15.63
CA GLU A 233 16.20 0.96 15.42
C GLU A 233 14.93 1.18 16.23
N GLN A 234 14.18 0.11 16.57
CA GLN A 234 12.97 0.16 17.42
C GLN A 234 13.19 0.91 18.74
N ASN A 235 14.40 0.89 19.29
CA ASN A 235 14.74 1.56 20.55
C ASN A 235 14.66 3.09 20.48
N PHE A 236 14.69 3.66 19.28
CA PHE A 236 14.55 5.10 19.05
C PHE A 236 13.12 5.50 18.68
N PHE A 237 12.24 4.52 18.43
CA PHE A 237 10.84 4.76 18.10
C PHE A 237 9.94 4.48 19.31
N ILE A 238 8.63 4.66 19.12
CA ILE A 238 7.62 4.38 20.14
C ILE A 238 7.61 2.88 20.45
N SER A 239 7.63 2.55 21.73
CA SER A 239 7.62 1.15 22.18
C SER A 239 6.30 0.48 21.77
N LYS A 240 6.36 -0.84 21.52
CA LYS A 240 5.17 -1.64 21.18
C LYS A 240 4.08 -1.48 22.22
N TRP A 241 4.48 -1.52 23.49
CA TRP A 241 3.57 -1.33 24.61
C TRP A 241 2.93 0.05 24.58
N SER A 242 3.71 1.15 24.48
CA SER A 242 3.11 2.50 24.43
C SER A 242 2.17 2.70 23.24
N MET A 243 2.51 2.16 22.07
CA MET A 243 1.64 2.15 20.91
C MET A 243 0.35 1.36 21.16
N GLN A 244 0.45 0.16 21.77
CA GLN A 244 -0.71 -0.65 22.14
C GLN A 244 -1.72 0.13 22.96
N GLN A 245 -1.24 0.84 24.00
CA GLN A 245 -2.12 1.61 24.88
C GLN A 245 -2.89 2.70 24.14
N LEU A 246 -2.27 3.32 23.13
CA LEU A 246 -2.99 4.25 22.25
C LEU A 246 -4.04 3.51 21.40
N LEU A 247 -3.63 2.43 20.74
CA LEU A 247 -4.47 1.74 19.76
C LEU A 247 -5.75 1.16 20.38
N ILE A 248 -5.71 0.66 21.62
CA ILE A 248 -6.89 0.15 22.33
C ILE A 248 -8.01 1.22 22.42
N GLU A 249 -7.66 2.51 22.42
CA GLU A 249 -8.60 3.62 22.50
C GLU A 249 -8.83 4.33 21.14
N CYS A 250 -8.36 3.76 20.04
CA CYS A 250 -8.51 4.32 18.69
C CYS A 250 -9.58 3.57 17.87
N PRO A 251 -10.71 4.20 17.49
CA PRO A 251 -11.70 3.58 16.60
C PRO A 251 -11.16 3.07 15.27
N SER A 252 -10.12 3.70 14.73
CA SER A 252 -9.48 3.26 13.50
C SER A 252 -8.97 1.82 13.56
N ILE A 253 -8.40 1.38 14.69
CA ILE A 253 -7.86 0.00 14.79
C ILE A 253 -8.99 -1.03 14.80
N TYR A 254 -10.12 -0.71 15.45
CA TYR A 254 -11.30 -1.57 15.50
C TYR A 254 -11.96 -1.69 14.13
N GLU A 255 -11.95 -0.62 13.34
CA GLU A 255 -12.46 -0.60 11.97
C GLU A 255 -11.61 -1.41 10.99
N LEU A 256 -10.39 -1.78 11.37
CA LEU A 256 -9.50 -2.66 10.62
C LEU A 256 -9.56 -4.14 11.08
N MET A 257 -10.33 -4.45 12.13
CA MET A 257 -10.52 -5.83 12.57
C MET A 257 -11.18 -6.69 11.48
N ALA A 258 -11.00 -8.00 11.58
CA ALA A 258 -11.65 -8.96 10.70
C ALA A 258 -13.17 -8.74 10.69
N CYS A 259 -13.77 -8.53 9.52
CA CYS A 259 -15.22 -8.39 9.41
C CYS A 259 -15.90 -9.71 9.82
N PRO A 260 -16.69 -9.75 10.92
CA PRO A 260 -17.28 -11.01 11.40
C PRO A 260 -18.36 -11.56 10.48
N ASN A 261 -19.00 -10.68 9.70
CA ASN A 261 -20.10 -11.01 8.79
C ASN A 261 -19.62 -11.27 7.36
N PHE A 262 -18.31 -11.25 7.12
CA PHE A 262 -17.74 -11.57 5.81
C PHE A 262 -17.46 -13.07 5.71
N ASP A 263 -17.83 -13.64 4.57
CA ASP A 263 -17.63 -15.06 4.29
C ASP A 263 -16.22 -15.27 3.74
N TRP A 264 -15.26 -15.43 4.66
CA TRP A 264 -13.87 -15.67 4.33
C TRP A 264 -13.69 -17.10 3.77
N GLN A 265 -12.90 -17.26 2.70
CA GLN A 265 -12.53 -18.57 2.15
C GLN A 265 -11.92 -19.48 3.21
N CYS A 266 -11.06 -18.91 4.05
CA CYS A 266 -10.59 -19.50 5.29
C CYS A 266 -10.88 -18.49 6.39
N HIS A 267 -11.59 -18.89 7.46
CA HIS A 267 -11.84 -17.94 8.55
C HIS A 267 -10.53 -17.57 9.26
N PRO A 268 -10.27 -16.28 9.52
CA PRO A 268 -9.16 -15.89 10.37
C PRO A 268 -9.44 -16.31 11.81
N LEU A 269 -8.43 -16.90 12.44
CA LEU A 269 -8.54 -17.48 13.78
C LEU A 269 -7.58 -16.79 14.75
N LEU A 270 -8.06 -16.60 15.98
CA LEU A 270 -7.21 -16.43 17.14
C LEU A 270 -7.05 -17.80 17.80
N GLU A 271 -5.84 -18.34 17.82
CA GLU A 271 -5.57 -19.66 18.36
C GLU A 271 -4.73 -19.58 19.63
N ILE A 272 -5.03 -20.44 20.59
CA ILE A 272 -4.40 -20.41 21.92
C ILE A 272 -4.15 -21.84 22.35
N TRP A 273 -2.89 -22.18 22.62
CA TRP A 273 -2.57 -23.40 23.34
C TRP A 273 -2.94 -23.21 24.80
N LYS A 274 -3.99 -23.90 25.27
CA LYS A 274 -4.44 -23.84 26.66
C LYS A 274 -4.14 -25.11 27.43
N GLU A 275 -3.80 -24.95 28.70
CA GLU A 275 -3.77 -26.03 29.67
C GLU A 275 -5.17 -26.19 30.27
N LYS A 276 -5.73 -27.39 30.16
CA LYS A 276 -6.98 -27.78 30.83
C LYS A 276 -6.71 -28.98 31.71
N HIS A 277 -7.53 -29.18 32.73
CA HIS A 277 -7.50 -30.40 33.51
C HIS A 277 -8.55 -31.38 32.96
N ASP A 278 -8.18 -32.64 32.76
CA ASP A 278 -9.13 -33.70 32.41
C ASP A 278 -10.06 -34.02 33.59
N SER A 279 -11.03 -34.92 33.38
CA SER A 279 -11.98 -35.34 34.43
C SER A 279 -11.31 -35.94 35.68
N ASN A 280 -10.04 -36.34 35.57
CA ASN A 280 -9.24 -36.90 36.65
C ASN A 280 -8.28 -35.88 37.27
N GLY A 281 -8.29 -34.62 36.80
CA GLY A 281 -7.41 -33.56 37.28
C GLY A 281 -6.00 -33.56 36.65
N ASN A 282 -5.74 -34.33 35.60
CA ASN A 282 -4.45 -34.30 34.90
C ASN A 282 -4.39 -33.13 33.91
N PRO A 283 -3.28 -32.38 33.84
CA PRO A 283 -3.12 -31.34 32.84
C PRO A 283 -3.06 -31.94 31.43
N LYS A 284 -3.88 -31.40 30.54
CA LYS A 284 -3.98 -31.70 29.12
C LYS A 284 -3.88 -30.41 28.34
N VAL A 285 -2.93 -30.35 27.42
CA VAL A 285 -2.71 -29.21 26.54
C VAL A 285 -3.54 -29.39 25.27
N MET A 286 -4.28 -28.35 24.88
CA MET A 286 -5.10 -28.36 23.66
C MET A 286 -5.02 -27.01 22.95
N LEU A 287 -5.03 -27.05 21.62
CA LEU A 287 -5.19 -25.85 20.80
C LEU A 287 -6.67 -25.49 20.70
N GLU A 288 -7.02 -24.31 21.17
CA GLU A 288 -8.35 -23.72 20.98
C GLU A 288 -8.29 -22.70 19.86
N SER A 289 -9.24 -22.76 18.92
CA SER A 289 -9.33 -21.83 17.80
C SER A 289 -10.62 -21.02 17.88
N TYR A 290 -10.49 -19.70 17.86
CA TYR A 290 -11.58 -18.75 18.04
C TYR A 290 -11.81 -17.97 16.75
N LYS A 291 -13.04 -17.99 16.22
CA LYS A 291 -13.45 -17.16 15.07
C LYS A 291 -13.49 -15.67 15.45
N PRO A 292 -13.59 -14.72 14.50
CA PRO A 292 -13.53 -13.29 14.80
C PRO A 292 -14.51 -12.81 15.88
N ALA A 293 -15.75 -13.32 15.87
CA ALA A 293 -16.74 -12.97 16.88
C ALA A 293 -16.38 -13.51 18.28
N GLU A 294 -15.78 -14.70 18.35
CA GLU A 294 -15.38 -15.36 19.60
C GLU A 294 -14.07 -14.77 20.14
N ALA A 295 -13.16 -14.34 19.26
CA ALA A 295 -11.90 -13.71 19.61
C ALA A 295 -12.09 -12.41 20.42
N ILE A 296 -13.24 -11.73 20.25
CA ILE A 296 -13.61 -10.55 21.06
C ILE A 296 -13.64 -10.88 22.56
N TYR A 297 -14.16 -12.05 22.93
CA TYR A 297 -14.19 -12.49 24.33
C TYR A 297 -12.78 -12.65 24.87
N ILE A 298 -11.88 -13.26 24.08
CA ILE A 298 -10.48 -13.44 24.46
C ILE A 298 -9.77 -12.09 24.64
N MET A 299 -9.91 -11.18 23.69
CA MET A 299 -9.29 -9.85 23.77
C MET A 299 -9.80 -9.07 24.99
N LYS A 300 -11.10 -9.16 25.27
CA LYS A 300 -11.71 -8.54 26.46
C LYS A 300 -11.12 -9.09 27.75
N GLU A 301 -10.99 -10.40 27.87
CA GLU A 301 -10.45 -11.03 29.08
C GLU A 301 -8.95 -10.72 29.25
N ALA A 302 -8.16 -10.88 28.19
CA ALA A 302 -6.72 -10.61 28.20
C ALA A 302 -6.39 -9.18 28.61
N LEU A 303 -7.20 -8.20 28.19
CA LEU A 303 -7.02 -6.78 28.48
C LEU A 303 -7.82 -6.29 29.71
N SER A 304 -8.51 -7.17 30.44
CA SER A 304 -9.45 -6.74 31.50
C SER A 304 -8.79 -6.02 32.69
N SER A 305 -7.51 -6.28 32.94
CA SER A 305 -6.70 -5.63 33.98
C SER A 305 -5.70 -4.61 33.44
N ASN A 306 -5.74 -4.32 32.13
CA ASN A 306 -4.78 -3.45 31.48
C ASN A 306 -4.91 -2.00 31.99
N THR A 307 -3.81 -1.47 32.53
CA THR A 307 -3.75 -0.17 33.20
C THR A 307 -2.44 0.53 32.84
N VAL A 308 -2.50 1.86 32.70
CA VAL A 308 -1.34 2.72 32.44
C VAL A 308 -1.23 3.78 33.51
N ASN A 309 -0.01 4.13 33.93
CA ASN A 309 0.20 5.28 34.81
C ASN A 309 0.45 6.53 33.96
N TYR A 310 -0.43 7.52 34.09
CA TYR A 310 -0.32 8.82 33.44
C TYR A 310 -0.28 9.93 34.49
N ASN A 311 0.84 10.66 34.58
CA ASN A 311 1.08 11.72 35.57
C ASN A 311 0.79 11.31 37.02
N GLY A 312 1.16 10.07 37.39
CA GLY A 312 0.96 9.54 38.74
C GLY A 312 -0.44 9.01 39.02
N VAL A 313 -1.34 9.03 38.03
CA VAL A 313 -2.69 8.47 38.12
C VAL A 313 -2.80 7.22 37.27
N ASP A 314 -3.32 6.15 37.84
CA ASP A 314 -3.59 4.91 37.10
C ASP A 314 -4.88 5.04 36.29
N VAL A 315 -4.77 4.81 34.98
CA VAL A 315 -5.88 4.87 34.01
C VAL A 315 -6.08 3.47 33.43
N THR A 316 -7.30 2.93 33.56
CA THR A 316 -7.65 1.64 32.98
C THR A 316 -7.89 1.76 31.47
N VAL A 317 -7.29 0.87 30.68
CA VAL A 317 -7.37 0.88 29.21
C VAL A 317 -7.76 -0.54 28.71
N PRO A 318 -8.97 -1.03 29.03
CA PRO A 318 -9.41 -2.36 28.64
C PRO A 318 -9.80 -2.41 27.16
N PHE A 319 -10.04 -3.60 26.62
CA PHE A 319 -10.69 -3.72 25.31
C PHE A 319 -12.03 -2.98 25.28
N ASN A 320 -12.12 -1.94 24.44
CA ASN A 320 -13.21 -0.99 24.47
C ASN A 320 -14.42 -1.44 23.62
N LEU A 321 -15.52 -1.81 24.30
CA LEU A 321 -16.74 -2.31 23.65
C LEU A 321 -17.56 -1.21 22.96
N ASP A 322 -17.46 0.04 23.41
CA ASP A 322 -18.15 1.16 22.77
C ASP A 322 -17.52 1.47 21.41
N ILE A 323 -16.19 1.39 21.34
CA ILE A 323 -15.47 1.49 20.06
C ILE A 323 -15.83 0.33 19.13
N LEU A 324 -15.87 -0.91 19.64
CA LEU A 324 -16.29 -2.06 18.84
C LEU A 324 -17.70 -1.87 18.25
N LYS A 325 -18.64 -1.35 19.05
CA LYS A 325 -19.98 -1.00 18.57
C LYS A 325 -19.90 0.04 17.45
N TRP A 326 -19.06 1.07 17.62
CA TRP A 326 -18.85 2.10 16.61
C TRP A 326 -18.33 1.53 15.29
N ALA A 327 -17.33 0.65 15.36
CA ALA A 327 -16.72 -0.03 14.21
C ALA A 327 -17.72 -0.95 13.49
N ASN A 328 -18.59 -1.65 14.23
CA ASN A 328 -19.66 -2.45 13.64
C ASN A 328 -20.65 -1.58 12.83
N GLU A 329 -21.00 -0.39 13.31
CA GLU A 329 -21.81 0.55 12.52
C GLU A 329 -21.05 1.06 11.29
N THR A 330 -19.74 1.30 11.40
CA THR A 330 -18.89 1.66 10.25
C THR A 330 -18.90 0.55 9.19
N GLN A 331 -18.83 -0.72 9.58
CA GLN A 331 -18.92 -1.84 8.64
C GLN A 331 -20.26 -1.89 7.87
N LYS A 332 -21.38 -1.48 8.51
CA LYS A 332 -22.67 -1.37 7.81
C LYS A 332 -22.62 -0.27 6.75
N VAL A 333 -22.05 0.90 7.08
CA VAL A 333 -21.85 2.01 6.12
C VAL A 333 -20.98 1.56 4.95
N LEU A 334 -19.85 0.89 5.22
CA LEU A 334 -18.96 0.37 4.18
C LEU A 334 -19.66 -0.67 3.29
N SER A 335 -20.56 -1.48 3.85
CA SER A 335 -21.28 -2.50 3.09
C SER A 335 -22.42 -1.94 2.24
N SER A 336 -22.96 -0.77 2.59
CA SER A 336 -24.00 -0.08 1.81
C SER A 336 -23.45 0.81 0.69
N ALA A 337 -22.15 1.05 0.66
CA ALA A 337 -21.51 1.98 -0.26
C ALA A 337 -21.70 1.57 -1.73
N LYS A 338 -22.02 2.54 -2.59
CA LYS A 338 -22.13 2.36 -4.05
C LYS A 338 -21.40 3.48 -4.75
N VAL A 339 -20.65 3.14 -5.80
CA VAL A 339 -19.98 4.14 -6.64
C VAL A 339 -21.05 4.87 -7.46
N PRO A 340 -21.11 6.22 -7.41
CA PRO A 340 -22.03 6.98 -8.27
C PRO A 340 -21.76 6.70 -9.75
N THR A 341 -22.80 6.73 -10.59
CA THR A 341 -22.70 6.32 -12.01
C THR A 341 -21.74 7.18 -12.84
N GLN A 342 -21.50 8.42 -12.43
CA GLN A 342 -20.57 9.35 -13.07
C GLN A 342 -19.12 9.21 -12.57
N CYS A 343 -18.89 8.38 -11.55
CA CYS A 343 -17.59 8.18 -10.93
C CYS A 343 -17.03 6.81 -11.33
N LYS A 344 -15.72 6.75 -11.54
CA LYS A 344 -15.03 5.48 -11.80
C LYS A 344 -14.25 5.03 -10.57
N PHE A 345 -14.24 3.73 -10.32
CA PHE A 345 -13.48 3.13 -9.23
C PHE A 345 -12.44 2.16 -9.76
N TYR A 346 -11.23 2.24 -9.22
CA TYR A 346 -10.09 1.38 -9.52
C TYR A 346 -9.48 0.86 -8.23
N ASN A 347 -9.00 -0.38 -8.26
CA ASN A 347 -8.38 -1.03 -7.10
C ASN A 347 -7.01 -1.60 -7.49
N ILE A 348 -5.98 -1.23 -6.75
CA ILE A 348 -4.64 -1.83 -6.80
C ILE A 348 -4.43 -2.53 -5.46
N TYR A 349 -4.11 -3.82 -5.46
CA TYR A 349 -3.86 -4.58 -4.24
C TYR A 349 -2.52 -5.30 -4.31
N GLY A 350 -1.84 -5.40 -3.17
CA GLY A 350 -0.55 -6.09 -3.12
C GLY A 350 -0.71 -7.61 -3.06
N THR A 351 0.27 -8.32 -3.62
CA THR A 351 0.32 -9.79 -3.63
C THR A 351 1.75 -10.27 -3.33
N SER A 352 1.92 -11.59 -3.27
CA SER A 352 3.20 -12.29 -3.21
C SER A 352 3.99 -12.07 -1.91
N ASN A 353 3.31 -11.70 -0.82
CA ASN A 353 3.89 -11.61 0.52
C ASN A 353 3.07 -12.42 1.53
N ASP A 354 3.80 -13.11 2.42
CA ASP A 354 3.21 -13.82 3.56
C ASP A 354 2.50 -12.82 4.47
N THR A 355 1.16 -12.89 4.49
CA THR A 355 0.33 -11.90 5.16
C THR A 355 -0.38 -12.49 6.37
N PRO A 356 -0.18 -11.96 7.59
CA PRO A 356 -0.78 -12.49 8.81
C PRO A 356 -2.31 -12.55 8.73
N HIS A 357 -2.83 -13.78 8.68
CA HIS A 357 -4.26 -14.04 8.57
C HIS A 357 -4.85 -14.51 9.90
N SER A 358 -4.23 -15.53 10.49
CA SER A 358 -4.55 -16.02 11.83
C SER A 358 -3.34 -15.85 12.76
N VAL A 359 -3.57 -15.80 14.07
CA VAL A 359 -2.50 -15.68 15.07
C VAL A 359 -2.66 -16.73 16.15
N CYS A 360 -1.56 -17.39 16.49
CA CYS A 360 -1.48 -18.44 17.51
C CYS A 360 -0.59 -18.01 18.67
N TYR A 361 -1.05 -18.20 19.91
CA TYR A 361 -0.30 -17.95 21.13
C TYR A 361 -0.04 -19.23 21.93
N GLY A 362 1.11 -19.26 22.60
CA GLY A 362 1.56 -20.42 23.37
C GLY A 362 2.14 -21.54 22.50
N SER A 363 2.41 -22.67 23.13
CA SER A 363 2.82 -23.91 22.46
C SER A 363 2.39 -25.11 23.29
N GLU A 364 2.50 -26.32 22.74
CA GLU A 364 2.26 -27.55 23.49
C GLU A 364 3.20 -27.66 24.73
N GLN A 365 4.41 -27.12 24.64
CA GLN A 365 5.39 -27.12 25.73
C GLN A 365 5.19 -25.97 26.72
N THR A 366 4.56 -24.88 26.27
CA THR A 366 4.31 -23.67 27.07
C THR A 366 2.87 -23.20 26.86
N PRO A 367 1.88 -23.96 27.40
CA PRO A 367 0.48 -23.60 27.28
C PRO A 367 0.15 -22.37 28.14
N ILE A 368 -0.92 -21.68 27.77
CA ILE A 368 -1.44 -20.51 28.46
C ILE A 368 -2.49 -20.96 29.47
N THR A 369 -2.25 -20.65 30.74
CA THR A 369 -3.19 -20.91 31.85
C THR A 369 -4.10 -19.71 32.13
N ASP A 370 -3.57 -18.50 31.93
CA ASP A 370 -4.25 -17.23 32.14
C ASP A 370 -4.14 -16.37 30.87
N LEU A 371 -5.27 -15.83 30.40
CA LEU A 371 -5.31 -15.02 29.18
C LEU A 371 -4.51 -13.72 29.29
N HIS A 372 -4.23 -13.21 30.49
CA HIS A 372 -3.32 -12.08 30.69
C HIS A 372 -1.89 -12.37 30.22
N GLN A 373 -1.48 -13.65 30.19
CA GLN A 373 -0.16 -14.05 29.70
C GLN A 373 -0.01 -13.83 28.19
N ILE A 374 -1.09 -13.59 27.44
CA ILE A 374 -1.02 -13.32 26.00
C ILE A 374 -0.28 -12.01 25.73
N LEU A 375 -0.46 -10.98 26.55
CA LEU A 375 0.04 -9.62 26.30
C LEU A 375 1.58 -9.53 26.11
N PRO A 376 2.40 -10.20 26.93
CA PRO A 376 3.86 -10.21 26.72
C PRO A 376 4.36 -11.22 25.68
N LEU A 377 3.50 -12.12 25.17
CA LEU A 377 3.92 -13.19 24.24
C LEU A 377 4.05 -12.69 22.80
N LYS A 378 4.87 -13.39 22.02
CA LYS A 378 4.95 -13.19 20.57
C LYS A 378 4.00 -14.15 19.86
N GLY A 379 3.01 -13.60 19.16
CA GLY A 379 2.12 -14.38 18.30
C GLY A 379 2.87 -15.04 17.13
N LYS A 380 2.49 -16.28 16.81
CA LYS A 380 2.92 -16.99 15.59
C LYS A 380 1.83 -16.81 14.54
N TYR A 381 2.21 -16.42 13.33
CA TYR A 381 1.24 -16.18 12.27
C TYR A 381 1.01 -17.41 11.41
N VAL A 382 -0.25 -17.62 11.04
CA VAL A 382 -0.61 -18.39 9.85
C VAL A 382 -0.88 -17.37 8.77
N CYS A 383 -0.09 -17.43 7.70
CA CYS A 383 -0.11 -16.44 6.63
C CYS A 383 -0.89 -16.93 5.41
N VAL A 384 -1.44 -15.98 4.67
CA VAL A 384 -2.02 -16.16 3.34
C VAL A 384 -1.40 -15.16 2.37
N ASP A 385 -1.70 -15.26 1.08
CA ASP A 385 -1.24 -14.29 0.09
C ASP A 385 -1.81 -12.89 0.35
N GLY A 386 -0.97 -11.87 0.17
CA GLY A 386 -1.29 -10.47 0.40
C GLY A 386 -0.06 -9.58 0.27
N ASP A 387 -0.09 -8.45 0.96
CA ASP A 387 0.97 -7.44 0.92
C ASP A 387 1.81 -7.38 2.22
N GLY A 388 1.70 -8.41 3.07
CA GLY A 388 2.35 -8.47 4.38
C GLY A 388 1.53 -7.83 5.51
N THR A 389 0.46 -7.10 5.19
CA THR A 389 -0.49 -6.54 6.16
C THR A 389 -1.94 -6.95 5.86
N VAL A 390 -2.36 -6.79 4.61
CA VAL A 390 -3.74 -6.97 4.14
C VAL A 390 -3.80 -8.20 3.23
N PRO A 391 -4.60 -9.23 3.59
CA PRO A 391 -4.83 -10.38 2.72
C PRO A 391 -5.42 -9.96 1.36
N VAL A 392 -5.03 -10.62 0.28
CA VAL A 392 -5.60 -10.38 -1.08
C VAL A 392 -7.13 -10.45 -1.06
N GLU A 393 -7.69 -11.42 -0.33
CA GLU A 393 -9.12 -11.59 -0.20
C GLU A 393 -9.81 -10.34 0.37
N SER A 394 -9.24 -9.74 1.42
CA SER A 394 -9.75 -8.51 2.02
C SER A 394 -9.63 -7.33 1.07
N ALA A 395 -8.49 -7.19 0.40
CA ALA A 395 -8.23 -6.08 -0.53
C ALA A 395 -9.11 -6.13 -1.79
N LYS A 396 -9.56 -7.32 -2.21
CA LYS A 396 -10.46 -7.49 -3.36
C LYS A 396 -11.95 -7.41 -2.99
N ALA A 397 -12.29 -7.62 -1.72
CA ALA A 397 -13.67 -7.67 -1.24
C ALA A 397 -14.30 -6.28 -1.04
N ASP A 398 -14.02 -5.36 -1.96
CA ASP A 398 -14.50 -3.98 -1.94
C ASP A 398 -16.02 -3.85 -2.09
N GLY A 399 -16.67 -4.80 -2.79
CA GLY A 399 -18.12 -4.79 -3.01
C GLY A 399 -18.61 -3.69 -3.95
N LEU A 400 -17.71 -3.08 -4.74
CA LEU A 400 -17.96 -1.99 -5.67
C LEU A 400 -17.85 -2.46 -7.12
N ASN A 401 -18.47 -1.73 -8.03
CA ASN A 401 -18.27 -1.96 -9.46
C ASN A 401 -16.98 -1.26 -9.91
N ALA A 402 -15.86 -1.98 -9.92
CA ALA A 402 -14.56 -1.45 -10.32
C ALA A 402 -14.35 -1.56 -11.83
N GLU A 403 -13.77 -0.53 -12.43
CA GLU A 403 -13.31 -0.54 -13.83
C GLU A 403 -12.13 -1.51 -14.00
N ALA A 404 -11.26 -1.59 -12.98
CA ALA A 404 -10.14 -2.52 -12.95
C ALA A 404 -9.74 -2.88 -11.51
N ARG A 405 -9.26 -4.11 -11.34
CA ARG A 405 -8.59 -4.58 -10.12
C ARG A 405 -7.24 -5.17 -10.53
N VAL A 406 -6.14 -4.57 -10.08
CA VAL A 406 -4.79 -4.98 -10.47
C VAL A 406 -4.04 -5.48 -9.24
N GLY A 407 -3.56 -6.72 -9.30
CA GLY A 407 -2.67 -7.27 -8.29
C GLY A 407 -1.23 -6.92 -8.63
N VAL A 408 -0.50 -6.31 -7.70
CA VAL A 408 0.92 -5.97 -7.88
C VAL A 408 1.74 -6.65 -6.79
N PRO A 409 2.75 -7.47 -7.14
CA PRO A 409 3.65 -8.03 -6.14
C PRO A 409 4.35 -6.91 -5.37
N GLY A 410 4.19 -6.87 -4.05
CA GLY A 410 4.75 -5.77 -3.26
C GLY A 410 4.28 -5.74 -1.81
N GLU A 411 5.15 -5.22 -0.95
CA GLU A 411 4.89 -4.98 0.46
C GLU A 411 3.89 -3.81 0.64
N HIS A 412 3.08 -3.86 1.69
CA HIS A 412 1.98 -2.94 1.97
C HIS A 412 2.40 -1.47 1.90
N ARG A 413 3.55 -1.11 2.49
CA ARG A 413 4.06 0.26 2.40
C ARG A 413 4.87 0.47 1.11
N GLY A 414 5.60 -0.53 0.64
CA GLY A 414 6.42 -0.45 -0.57
C GLY A 414 5.61 -0.21 -1.86
N ILE A 415 4.35 -0.65 -1.90
CA ILE A 415 3.51 -0.59 -3.11
C ILE A 415 3.27 0.84 -3.62
N ILE A 416 3.24 1.85 -2.75
CA ILE A 416 3.10 3.26 -3.16
C ILE A 416 4.39 3.88 -3.71
N CYS A 417 5.50 3.15 -3.63
CA CYS A 417 6.81 3.49 -4.22
C CYS A 417 7.15 2.62 -5.43
N ASP A 418 6.26 1.69 -5.79
CA ASP A 418 6.52 0.68 -6.81
C ASP A 418 6.42 1.27 -8.23
N ARG A 419 7.38 0.90 -9.09
CA ARG A 419 7.45 1.42 -10.47
C ARG A 419 6.31 0.93 -11.35
N HIS A 420 5.82 -0.29 -11.14
CA HIS A 420 4.67 -0.80 -11.87
C HIS A 420 3.41 -0.05 -11.45
N VAL A 421 3.21 0.22 -10.15
CA VAL A 421 2.12 1.10 -9.68
C VAL A 421 2.22 2.49 -10.31
N PHE A 422 3.41 3.08 -10.39
CA PHE A 422 3.62 4.35 -11.08
C PHE A 422 3.21 4.32 -12.56
N ARG A 423 3.52 3.24 -13.29
CA ARG A 423 3.04 3.06 -14.68
C ARG A 423 1.52 2.98 -14.77
N ILE A 424 0.87 2.22 -13.89
CA ILE A 424 -0.59 2.11 -13.81
C ILE A 424 -1.21 3.48 -13.56
N LEU A 425 -0.73 4.20 -12.54
CA LEU A 425 -1.24 5.52 -12.17
C LEU A 425 -1.04 6.53 -13.30
N LYS A 426 0.15 6.58 -13.91
CA LYS A 426 0.43 7.47 -15.03
C LYS A 426 -0.54 7.24 -16.19
N HIS A 427 -0.85 5.98 -16.51
CA HIS A 427 -1.82 5.60 -17.53
C HIS A 427 -3.26 6.01 -17.16
N TRP A 428 -3.75 5.66 -15.97
CA TRP A 428 -5.12 6.00 -15.55
C TRP A 428 -5.36 7.50 -15.38
N LEU A 429 -4.33 8.25 -14.95
CA LEU A 429 -4.35 9.72 -14.82
C LEU A 429 -4.17 10.44 -16.16
N LYS A 430 -3.79 9.71 -17.22
CA LYS A 430 -3.43 10.27 -18.53
C LYS A 430 -2.36 11.36 -18.43
N ALA A 431 -1.35 11.14 -17.60
CA ALA A 431 -0.32 12.12 -17.28
C ALA A 431 1.01 11.83 -18.02
N GLY A 432 1.74 12.90 -18.36
CA GLY A 432 2.97 12.81 -19.17
C GLY A 432 2.78 12.18 -20.56
N ASP A 433 3.86 11.67 -21.14
CA ASP A 433 3.79 10.94 -22.40
C ASP A 433 3.08 9.59 -22.19
N LEU A 434 1.91 9.46 -22.81
CA LEU A 434 1.10 8.25 -22.82
C LEU A 434 1.79 7.17 -23.65
N ASP A 435 1.92 5.97 -23.08
CA ASP A 435 2.18 4.77 -23.85
C ASP A 435 0.83 4.15 -24.26
N PRO A 436 0.41 4.28 -25.54
CA PRO A 436 -0.87 3.78 -26.01
C PRO A 436 -0.92 2.24 -26.07
N PHE A 437 0.21 1.58 -25.86
CA PHE A 437 0.37 0.13 -25.94
C PHE A 437 0.44 -0.52 -24.56
N TYR A 438 0.56 0.27 -23.50
CA TYR A 438 0.60 -0.23 -22.14
C TYR A 438 -0.78 -0.71 -21.67
N ASN A 439 -0.85 -1.96 -21.22
CA ASN A 439 -2.03 -2.53 -20.58
C ASN A 439 -1.81 -2.73 -19.07
N PRO A 440 -2.48 -1.95 -18.20
CA PRO A 440 -2.29 -2.03 -16.75
C PRO A 440 -2.81 -3.32 -16.11
N LEU A 441 -3.66 -4.10 -16.79
CA LEU A 441 -4.17 -5.36 -16.24
C LEU A 441 -3.12 -6.47 -16.30
N ASN A 442 -2.26 -6.44 -17.32
CA ASN A 442 -1.30 -7.52 -17.57
C ASN A 442 0.17 -7.05 -17.45
N ASP A 443 0.43 -5.75 -17.22
CA ASP A 443 1.77 -5.13 -17.19
C ASP A 443 2.60 -5.37 -18.46
N TYR A 444 1.93 -5.45 -19.62
CA TYR A 444 2.61 -5.59 -20.92
C TYR A 444 2.50 -4.31 -21.76
N VAL A 445 3.55 -4.06 -22.53
CA VAL A 445 3.54 -3.13 -23.66
C VAL A 445 3.22 -3.95 -24.91
N ILE A 446 2.06 -3.75 -25.51
CA ILE A 446 1.66 -4.39 -26.77
C ILE A 446 2.44 -3.72 -27.90
N LEU A 447 3.57 -4.29 -28.32
CA LEU A 447 4.29 -3.73 -29.46
C LEU A 447 3.34 -3.64 -30.67
N PRO A 448 3.15 -2.44 -31.25
CA PRO A 448 2.35 -2.32 -32.45
C PRO A 448 2.96 -3.17 -33.56
N THR A 449 2.10 -3.80 -34.33
CA THR A 449 2.54 -4.49 -35.56
C THR A 449 3.23 -3.48 -36.49
N ALA A 450 4.16 -3.94 -37.34
CA ALA A 450 4.85 -3.06 -38.30
C ALA A 450 3.85 -2.20 -39.12
N PHE A 451 2.70 -2.78 -39.45
CA PHE A 451 1.59 -2.11 -40.13
C PHE A 451 0.94 -0.97 -39.32
N GLU A 452 0.78 -1.13 -38.00
CA GLU A 452 0.23 -0.09 -37.11
C GLU A 452 1.21 1.05 -36.87
N ILE A 453 2.51 0.75 -36.87
CA ILE A 453 3.59 1.75 -36.84
C ILE A 453 3.56 2.58 -38.13
N GLU A 454 3.53 1.95 -39.30
CA GLU A 454 3.42 2.62 -40.60
C GLU A 454 2.18 3.50 -40.70
N LYS A 455 1.01 2.98 -40.28
CA LYS A 455 -0.24 3.75 -40.27
C LYS A 455 -0.16 5.01 -39.38
N LYS A 456 0.49 4.93 -38.22
CA LYS A 456 0.68 6.09 -37.33
C LYS A 456 1.71 7.09 -37.85
N LEU A 457 2.77 6.61 -38.51
CA LEU A 457 3.76 7.47 -39.17
C LEU A 457 3.11 8.27 -40.30
N HIS A 458 2.27 7.64 -41.13
CA HIS A 458 1.52 8.33 -42.18
C HIS A 458 0.50 9.34 -41.62
N LEU A 459 -0.19 9.02 -40.52
CA LEU A 459 -1.08 9.96 -39.83
C LEU A 459 -0.35 11.19 -39.23
N GLN A 460 0.93 11.05 -38.87
CA GLN A 460 1.75 12.18 -38.39
C GLN A 460 2.30 13.02 -39.53
N GLU A 461 2.61 12.43 -40.69
CA GLU A 461 3.00 13.14 -41.91
C GLU A 461 1.86 14.05 -42.43
N ASP A 462 0.61 13.60 -42.34
CA ASP A 462 -0.55 14.37 -42.81
C ASP A 462 -0.88 15.61 -41.94
N ILE A 463 -0.39 15.68 -40.70
CA ILE A 463 -0.62 16.81 -39.78
C ILE A 463 0.45 17.90 -39.94
N GLN A 464 1.64 17.56 -40.47
CA GLN A 464 2.69 18.53 -40.77
C GLN A 464 2.87 18.69 -42.29
N GLY A 465 1.93 19.42 -42.90
CA GLY A 465 2.07 19.93 -44.25
C GLY A 465 3.27 20.89 -44.36
N GLY A 466 4.43 20.37 -44.73
CA GLY A 466 5.64 21.14 -44.98
C GLY A 466 6.84 20.24 -45.23
N GLY A 467 7.17 20.03 -46.50
CA GLY A 467 8.22 19.09 -46.95
C GLY A 467 9.54 19.22 -46.20
N GLY A 468 9.88 18.16 -45.45
CA GLY A 468 11.19 17.92 -44.85
C GLY A 468 11.14 16.60 -44.08
N LEU A 469 11.93 15.60 -44.50
CA LEU A 469 12.00 14.29 -43.84
C LEU A 469 12.35 14.43 -42.34
N PRO A 470 11.56 13.88 -41.40
CA PRO A 470 12.01 13.68 -40.03
C PRO A 470 12.90 12.43 -39.99
N LYS A 471 14.19 12.61 -39.74
CA LYS A 471 15.14 11.50 -39.51
C LYS A 471 15.00 11.03 -38.05
N VAL A 472 14.04 10.16 -37.78
CA VAL A 472 13.94 9.47 -36.47
C VAL A 472 14.86 8.25 -36.50
N VAL A 473 15.84 8.23 -35.60
CA VAL A 473 16.75 7.09 -35.39
C VAL A 473 16.00 6.02 -34.62
N VAL A 474 15.57 4.95 -35.31
CA VAL A 474 15.17 3.70 -34.66
C VAL A 474 16.46 2.97 -34.28
N THR A 475 16.82 3.01 -33.00
CA THR A 475 17.84 2.10 -32.46
C THR A 475 17.28 0.68 -32.52
N SER A 476 17.77 -0.13 -33.46
CA SER A 476 17.46 -1.55 -33.51
C SER A 476 18.11 -2.25 -32.32
N LEU A 477 17.29 -2.68 -31.36
CA LEU A 477 17.69 -3.71 -30.42
C LEU A 477 17.71 -5.02 -31.20
N LYS A 478 18.92 -5.49 -31.55
CA LYS A 478 19.13 -6.88 -31.98
C LYS A 478 18.98 -7.76 -30.75
N GLU A 479 17.76 -8.16 -30.46
CA GLU A 479 17.50 -9.39 -29.72
C GLU A 479 16.64 -10.25 -30.64
N GLU A 480 17.11 -11.46 -30.93
CA GLU A 480 16.45 -12.43 -31.79
C GLU A 480 15.19 -12.92 -31.07
N TRP A 481 14.02 -12.53 -31.57
CA TRP A 481 12.73 -13.03 -31.09
C TRP A 481 12.10 -13.92 -32.16
N GLU A 482 11.83 -15.17 -31.83
CA GLU A 482 11.04 -16.07 -32.66
C GLU A 482 9.57 -15.61 -32.67
N ILE A 483 9.05 -15.36 -33.87
CA ILE A 483 7.64 -15.05 -34.12
C ILE A 483 6.88 -16.38 -34.15
N ILE A 484 5.97 -16.61 -33.21
CA ILE A 484 5.00 -17.70 -33.29
C ILE A 484 3.82 -17.20 -34.14
N PRO A 485 3.51 -17.80 -35.31
CA PRO A 485 2.33 -17.41 -36.08
C PRO A 485 1.06 -17.83 -35.33
N LYS A 486 0.08 -16.92 -35.25
CA LYS A 486 -1.31 -17.26 -34.98
C LYS A 486 -2.02 -17.37 -36.32
N ASP A 487 -2.32 -18.59 -36.77
CA ASP A 487 -3.24 -18.77 -37.86
C ASP A 487 -4.67 -18.47 -37.38
N TYR A 488 -5.33 -17.59 -38.14
CA TYR A 488 -6.68 -17.11 -37.96
C TYR A 488 -7.71 -18.11 -38.50
N ASP A 489 -8.87 -18.14 -37.85
CA ASP A 489 -10.09 -18.81 -38.28
C ASP A 489 -10.50 -18.50 -39.72
N SER A 490 -11.05 -19.50 -40.43
CA SER A 490 -12.01 -19.28 -41.50
C SER A 490 -13.15 -20.29 -41.45
N ILE A 491 -14.35 -19.78 -41.73
CA ILE A 491 -15.69 -20.32 -41.51
C ILE A 491 -16.22 -21.08 -42.76
N GLN A 492 -17.15 -22.02 -42.52
CA GLN A 492 -18.31 -22.50 -43.33
C GLN A 492 -18.27 -23.84 -44.13
N ASP A 493 -19.25 -24.68 -43.73
CA ASP A 493 -20.22 -25.53 -44.46
C ASP A 493 -19.93 -26.96 -45.00
N GLU A 494 -20.67 -27.89 -44.36
CA GLU A 494 -21.47 -29.05 -44.83
C GLU A 494 -20.91 -30.37 -45.42
N GLU A 495 -21.53 -31.45 -44.89
CA GLU A 495 -21.76 -32.83 -45.36
C GLU A 495 -20.71 -33.98 -45.17
N ASP A 496 -21.11 -34.90 -44.28
CA ASP A 496 -20.97 -36.38 -44.23
C ASP A 496 -19.79 -37.11 -44.91
N ILE A 497 -19.12 -37.98 -44.12
CA ILE A 497 -19.04 -39.45 -44.32
C ILE A 497 -18.21 -40.12 -43.21
N GLN A 498 -18.69 -41.29 -42.77
CA GLN A 498 -18.12 -42.22 -41.80
C GLN A 498 -16.70 -42.72 -42.10
N GLY A 499 -15.91 -42.98 -41.04
CA GLY A 499 -15.09 -44.19 -40.95
C GLY A 499 -13.61 -44.06 -40.56
N VAL A 500 -13.27 -44.75 -39.46
CA VAL A 500 -12.10 -45.66 -39.32
C VAL A 500 -10.71 -45.08 -38.88
N THR A 501 -10.41 -45.39 -37.60
CA THR A 501 -9.13 -45.85 -36.96
C THR A 501 -7.87 -44.97 -36.80
N THR A 502 -7.54 -44.75 -35.52
CA THR A 502 -6.24 -44.90 -34.81
C THR A 502 -4.92 -44.48 -35.48
N SER A 503 -4.21 -43.51 -34.88
CA SER A 503 -2.89 -43.74 -34.22
C SER A 503 -2.21 -42.44 -33.75
N GLU A 504 -1.66 -42.52 -32.53
CA GLU A 504 -0.38 -41.98 -32.05
C GLU A 504 -0.16 -40.48 -31.75
N ASN A 505 0.52 -40.30 -30.60
CA ASN A 505 1.42 -39.23 -30.16
C ASN A 505 0.84 -38.06 -29.34
N GLU A 506 0.62 -38.33 -28.06
CA GLU A 506 0.78 -37.33 -27.00
C GLU A 506 2.28 -37.02 -26.79
N ALA A 507 2.65 -35.74 -26.93
CA ALA A 507 3.91 -35.18 -26.44
C ALA A 507 3.61 -33.97 -25.51
N PRO A 508 4.40 -33.75 -24.45
CA PRO A 508 3.94 -33.05 -23.25
C PRO A 508 4.11 -31.53 -23.32
N LEU A 509 3.14 -30.82 -22.73
CA LEU A 509 3.16 -29.37 -22.47
C LEU A 509 4.27 -29.00 -21.47
N LEU A 510 5.36 -28.41 -21.96
CA LEU A 510 6.36 -27.71 -21.15
C LEU A 510 5.82 -26.31 -20.77
N LYS A 511 5.54 -26.11 -19.48
CA LYS A 511 5.37 -24.78 -18.88
C LYS A 511 6.74 -24.26 -18.45
N ALA A 512 7.15 -23.10 -18.95
CA ALA A 512 8.28 -22.34 -18.41
C ALA A 512 7.77 -20.98 -17.90
N SER A 513 8.03 -20.69 -16.62
CA SER A 513 7.90 -19.37 -16.01
C SER A 513 9.29 -18.77 -15.81
N LEU A 514 9.42 -17.46 -16.03
CA LEU A 514 10.66 -16.71 -15.79
C LEU A 514 10.40 -15.68 -14.69
N SER A 515 11.11 -15.81 -13.58
CA SER A 515 11.17 -14.84 -12.49
C SER A 515 12.53 -14.11 -12.53
N VAL A 516 12.50 -12.79 -12.44
CA VAL A 516 13.72 -11.97 -12.30
C VAL A 516 13.81 -11.53 -10.85
N SER A 517 14.81 -12.03 -10.13
CA SER A 517 15.21 -11.51 -8.82
C SER A 517 16.48 -10.67 -8.98
N HIS A 518 16.54 -9.53 -8.28
CA HIS A 518 17.77 -8.77 -8.08
C HIS A 518 18.02 -8.70 -6.58
N VAL A 519 19.08 -9.39 -6.11
CA VAL A 519 19.61 -9.26 -4.76
C VAL A 519 20.98 -8.61 -4.85
N GLY A 520 21.15 -7.49 -4.14
CA GLY A 520 22.39 -6.75 -4.08
C GLY A 520 23.37 -7.31 -3.04
N LEU A 521 24.52 -7.76 -3.57
CA LEU A 521 25.91 -7.62 -3.04
C LEU A 521 26.31 -8.29 -1.71
N LYS A 522 27.10 -9.37 -1.83
CA LYS A 522 28.51 -9.41 -1.38
C LYS A 522 29.28 -10.54 -2.08
N GLU A 523 30.31 -10.13 -2.83
CA GLU A 523 31.52 -10.84 -3.27
C GLU A 523 31.47 -12.25 -3.93
N VAL A 524 32.28 -12.35 -4.99
CA VAL A 524 32.69 -13.53 -5.77
C VAL A 524 31.75 -13.98 -6.90
N LYS A 525 32.19 -13.65 -8.12
CA LYS A 525 31.65 -14.13 -9.40
C LYS A 525 31.83 -15.64 -9.51
N GLN A 526 30.71 -16.37 -9.60
CA GLN A 526 30.61 -17.64 -10.32
C GLN A 526 29.12 -17.86 -10.65
N ASN A 527 28.77 -17.82 -11.94
CA ASN A 527 27.44 -18.21 -12.40
C ASN A 527 27.34 -19.74 -12.31
N HIS A 528 26.50 -20.24 -11.41
CA HIS A 528 26.15 -21.66 -11.30
C HIS A 528 24.77 -21.87 -11.92
N VAL A 529 24.69 -22.68 -12.98
CA VAL A 529 23.44 -23.14 -13.57
C VAL A 529 23.37 -24.64 -13.36
N GLU A 530 22.47 -25.11 -12.51
CA GLU A 530 22.20 -26.53 -12.29
C GLU A 530 21.02 -26.96 -13.17
N LEU A 531 21.29 -27.75 -14.21
CA LEU A 531 20.27 -28.43 -15.02
C LEU A 531 20.14 -29.87 -14.52
N ARG A 532 19.01 -30.21 -13.87
CA ARG A 532 18.64 -31.61 -13.63
C ARG A 532 17.78 -32.13 -14.78
N GLY A 533 18.42 -32.84 -15.70
CA GLY A 533 17.75 -33.75 -16.63
C GLY A 533 17.83 -35.17 -16.10
N GLY A 534 16.67 -35.85 -16.00
CA GLY A 534 16.62 -37.28 -15.70
C GLY A 534 17.09 -38.09 -16.91
N GLY A 535 18.00 -39.03 -16.68
CA GLY A 535 18.52 -39.96 -17.69
C GLY A 535 20.04 -39.86 -17.82
N GLY A 536 20.75 -40.89 -17.34
CA GLY A 536 22.19 -40.87 -17.07
C GLY A 536 23.10 -40.73 -18.29
N GLY A 537 24.28 -40.15 -18.03
CA GLY A 537 25.40 -40.07 -18.96
C GLY A 537 26.22 -38.80 -18.75
N ALA A 538 27.24 -38.86 -17.88
CA ALA A 538 28.13 -37.74 -17.61
C ALA A 538 29.08 -37.46 -18.80
N LEU A 539 29.19 -36.19 -19.19
CA LEU A 539 30.31 -35.69 -19.99
C LEU A 539 30.57 -34.23 -19.62
N SER A 540 31.67 -33.99 -18.88
CA SER A 540 32.18 -32.66 -18.58
C SER A 540 33.11 -32.20 -19.70
N VAL A 541 32.87 -31.03 -20.28
CA VAL A 541 33.87 -30.33 -21.10
C VAL A 541 34.13 -28.97 -20.48
N VAL A 542 35.33 -28.81 -19.93
CA VAL A 542 35.88 -27.56 -19.41
C VAL A 542 36.59 -26.86 -20.57
N CYS A 543 36.17 -25.65 -20.94
CA CYS A 543 36.97 -24.76 -21.78
C CYS A 543 37.15 -23.42 -21.07
N THR A 544 38.36 -23.22 -20.55
CA THR A 544 38.91 -21.95 -20.07
C THR A 544 39.38 -21.11 -21.26
N SER A 545 39.09 -19.81 -21.29
CA SER A 545 39.92 -18.89 -22.08
C SER A 545 40.16 -17.58 -21.31
N THR A 546 41.45 -17.33 -21.15
CA THR A 546 42.09 -16.21 -20.46
C THR A 546 42.02 -14.93 -21.28
N ALA A 547 41.84 -13.80 -20.60
CA ALA A 547 42.01 -12.47 -21.16
C ALA A 547 43.46 -12.20 -21.60
N THR A 548 43.66 -11.44 -22.67
CA THR A 548 44.84 -10.57 -22.80
C THR A 548 44.48 -9.34 -23.64
N ALA A 549 44.63 -8.17 -23.05
CA ALA A 549 44.70 -6.89 -23.74
C ALA A 549 46.16 -6.61 -24.09
N MET A 550 46.45 -6.12 -25.30
CA MET A 550 47.49 -5.11 -25.56
C MET A 550 47.40 -4.54 -26.98
N ALA A 551 47.41 -3.20 -27.02
CA ALA A 551 47.97 -2.27 -28.01
C ALA A 551 48.30 -2.77 -29.43
N ASN A 552 47.66 -2.19 -30.45
CA ASN A 552 48.04 -0.94 -31.11
C ASN A 552 46.88 -0.39 -31.93
#